data_AF-T0NAG6-F1
#
_entry.id   AF-T0NAG6-F1
#
_cell.length_a   1.000
_cell.length_b   1.000
_cell.length_c   1.000
_cell.angle_alpha   90.00
_cell.angle_beta   90.00
_cell.angle_gamma   90.00
#
_symmetry.space_group_name_H-M   'P 1'
#
loop_
_entity.id
_entity.type
_entity.pdbx_description
1 polymer ?
#
loop_
_entity_poly.entity_id
_entity_poly.type
_entity_poly.pdbx_seq_one_letter_code
_entity_poly.pdbx_strand_id
1 'polypeptide(L)'
;MHFLRDLGKDLLSDMHTDLGIMINKIGIKSPLKSLLRSIPAYNQSTLYEVEQGFCTDRKGMEAMSVRKILESILSVNGSSGYGFPFSLSHLNFYLSCREAEKKLNDLSGIIKDGDSLKFLSTAINKIECITKNNKIVETASKLSDINMLFQKIRNAFRMPEKGNLSDIIEDDDSIQEKCDIVTGEMEIYLHTNIPNHMFTAAKHIITRYHERKAMLFANNPEHTIPGTNNNMEQFFRKLRRNVRKRCGNIATGNILAQSGVSLAIFQNMDNPEYVKIVFGKQDIPSVFGKYRKPFKKPGMTKNRILKLIDTGTEMMLNDSLPDTPYNDKLMDKANEARSMNVY
;
A
#
# COMPACT_ATOMS: atom_id res chain seq x y z
N MET A 1 1.69 -6.32 22.06
CA MET A 1 1.77 -5.13 21.16
C MET A 1 2.83 -4.10 21.56
N HIS A 2 3.00 -3.75 22.85
CA HIS A 2 4.00 -2.75 23.27
C HIS A 2 5.44 -3.20 23.03
N PHE A 3 5.77 -4.48 23.25
CA PHE A 3 7.11 -5.02 22.99
C PHE A 3 7.61 -4.80 21.55
N LEU A 4 6.85 -5.22 20.54
CA LEU A 4 7.25 -5.02 19.13
C LEU A 4 7.38 -3.54 18.76
N ARG A 5 6.56 -2.67 19.38
CA ARG A 5 6.66 -1.23 19.16
C ARG A 5 7.95 -0.67 19.74
N ASP A 6 8.29 -1.05 20.98
CA ASP A 6 9.52 -0.63 21.64
C ASP A 6 10.74 -1.16 20.88
N LEU A 7 10.73 -2.45 20.54
CA LEU A 7 11.78 -3.10 19.76
C LEU A 7 11.99 -2.42 18.40
N GLY A 8 10.91 -2.18 17.66
CA GLY A 8 11.00 -1.50 16.37
C GLY A 8 11.46 -0.05 16.50
N LYS A 9 11.13 0.65 17.60
CA LYS A 9 11.63 1.99 17.88
C LYS A 9 13.14 1.97 18.13
N ASP A 10 13.61 1.09 19.01
CA ASP A 10 15.03 0.96 19.35
C ASP A 10 15.88 0.61 18.12
N LEU A 11 15.35 -0.21 17.20
CA LEU A 11 16.07 -0.68 16.02
C LEU A 11 16.03 0.30 14.83
N LEU A 12 14.90 0.99 14.61
CA LEU A 12 14.62 1.66 13.32
C LEU A 12 14.52 3.18 13.45
N SER A 13 14.35 3.75 14.65
CA SER A 13 13.99 5.17 14.83
C SER A 13 15.00 6.12 14.23
N ASP A 14 16.28 5.95 14.54
CA ASP A 14 17.32 6.90 14.17
C ASP A 14 17.49 6.94 12.65
N MET A 15 17.72 5.77 12.03
CA MET A 15 17.84 5.65 10.58
C MET A 15 16.57 6.07 9.84
N HIS A 16 15.38 5.78 10.38
CA HIS A 16 14.13 6.21 9.77
C HIS A 16 13.99 7.74 9.76
N THR A 17 14.39 8.38 10.86
CA THR A 17 14.37 9.83 11.02
C THR A 17 15.41 10.49 10.12
N ASP A 18 16.63 9.98 10.09
CA ASP A 18 17.72 10.47 9.25
C ASP A 18 17.35 10.37 7.76
N LEU A 19 16.82 9.23 7.34
CA LEU A 19 16.33 9.04 5.97
C LEU A 19 15.23 10.04 5.63
N GLY A 20 14.30 10.29 6.56
CA GLY A 20 13.26 11.29 6.40
C GLY A 20 13.82 12.70 6.22
N ILE A 21 14.77 13.11 7.05
CA ILE A 21 15.43 14.42 6.97
C ILE A 21 16.14 14.58 5.62
N MET A 22 16.92 13.58 5.21
CA MET A 22 17.65 13.62 3.94
C MET A 22 16.71 13.75 2.73
N ILE A 23 15.64 12.95 2.68
CA ILE A 23 14.65 13.00 1.59
C ILE A 23 13.89 14.34 1.59
N ASN A 24 13.49 14.82 2.76
CA ASN A 24 12.75 16.07 2.88
C ASN A 24 13.60 17.28 2.47
N LYS A 25 14.91 17.25 2.76
CA LYS A 25 15.85 18.30 2.34
C LYS A 25 15.96 18.43 0.82
N ILE A 26 15.84 17.32 0.08
CA ILE A 26 15.83 17.33 -1.39
C ILE A 26 14.51 17.92 -1.92
N GLY A 27 13.39 17.73 -1.20
CA GLY A 27 12.12 18.36 -1.55
C GLY A 27 11.47 17.83 -2.83
N ILE A 28 11.75 16.58 -3.23
CA ILE A 28 11.36 16.01 -4.54
C ILE A 28 9.84 15.98 -4.82
N LYS A 29 9.00 15.90 -3.79
CA LYS A 29 7.55 15.69 -3.95
C LYS A 29 6.88 16.86 -4.68
N SER A 30 7.34 18.09 -4.45
CA SER A 30 6.76 19.27 -5.10
C SER A 30 7.10 19.32 -6.60
N PRO A 31 8.37 19.18 -7.02
CA PRO A 31 8.75 19.02 -8.43
C PRO A 31 8.00 17.90 -9.15
N LEU A 32 7.89 16.71 -8.55
CA LEU A 32 7.16 15.59 -9.18
C LEU A 32 5.67 15.87 -9.33
N LYS A 33 5.04 16.54 -8.35
CA LYS A 33 3.64 16.99 -8.48
C LYS A 33 3.46 18.03 -9.58
N SER A 34 4.42 18.94 -9.74
CA SER A 34 4.40 19.93 -10.82
C SER A 34 4.48 19.25 -12.18
N LEU A 35 5.42 18.31 -12.34
CA LEU A 35 5.56 17.50 -13.55
C LEU A 35 4.30 16.66 -13.84
N LEU A 36 3.71 16.04 -12.82
CA LEU A 36 2.47 15.27 -13.00
C LEU A 36 1.31 16.14 -13.53
N ARG A 37 1.27 17.43 -13.17
CA ARG A 37 0.25 18.37 -13.65
C ARG A 37 0.48 18.81 -15.10
N SER A 38 1.73 18.82 -15.59
CA SER A 38 2.03 19.17 -16.98
C SER A 38 1.76 18.03 -17.95
N ILE A 39 1.76 16.77 -17.47
CA ILE A 39 1.39 15.61 -18.29
C ILE A 39 -0.13 15.59 -18.49
N PRO A 40 -0.64 15.29 -19.71
CA PRO A 40 -2.07 15.13 -19.96
C PRO A 40 -2.74 14.10 -19.05
N ALA A 41 -4.05 14.26 -18.81
CA ALA A 41 -4.84 13.28 -18.07
C ALA A 41 -5.10 12.01 -18.91
N TYR A 42 -5.56 10.94 -18.26
CA TYR A 42 -5.88 9.70 -18.96
C TYR A 42 -6.98 9.90 -20.01
N ASN A 43 -6.70 9.49 -21.24
CA ASN A 43 -7.65 9.54 -22.35
C ASN A 43 -8.37 8.20 -22.49
N GLN A 44 -9.70 8.19 -22.32
CA GLN A 44 -10.49 6.96 -22.43
C GLN A 44 -10.58 6.44 -23.86
N SER A 45 -10.54 7.29 -24.89
CA SER A 45 -10.61 6.82 -26.29
C SER A 45 -9.40 5.94 -26.62
N THR A 46 -8.20 6.42 -26.28
CA THR A 46 -6.95 5.68 -26.43
C THR A 46 -6.98 4.36 -25.65
N LEU A 47 -7.57 4.34 -24.46
CA LEU A 47 -7.67 3.10 -23.66
C LEU A 47 -8.67 2.08 -24.24
N TYR A 48 -9.73 2.53 -24.90
CA TYR A 48 -10.61 1.62 -25.64
C TYR A 48 -9.89 0.97 -26.83
N GLU A 49 -9.03 1.70 -27.53
CA GLU A 49 -8.20 1.13 -28.61
C GLU A 49 -7.24 0.08 -28.06
N VAL A 50 -6.56 0.37 -26.94
CA VAL A 50 -5.66 -0.58 -26.28
C VAL A 50 -6.40 -1.85 -25.86
N GLU A 51 -7.65 -1.72 -25.38
CA GLU A 51 -8.51 -2.86 -25.08
C GLU A 51 -8.82 -3.71 -26.34
N GLN A 52 -8.85 -3.09 -27.52
CA GLN A 52 -9.00 -3.75 -28.81
C GLN A 52 -7.66 -4.24 -29.42
N GLY A 53 -6.54 -3.99 -28.75
CA GLY A 53 -5.22 -4.49 -29.14
C GLY A 53 -4.45 -3.61 -30.12
N PHE A 54 -4.83 -2.33 -30.28
CA PHE A 54 -4.09 -1.35 -31.09
C PHE A 54 -4.05 0.02 -30.42
N CYS A 55 -3.27 0.96 -30.93
CA CYS A 55 -3.28 2.33 -30.41
C CYS A 55 -2.87 3.33 -31.49
N THR A 56 -3.82 4.15 -31.94
CA THR A 56 -3.54 5.20 -32.93
C THR A 56 -2.82 6.39 -32.31
N ASP A 57 -3.14 6.73 -31.06
CA ASP A 57 -2.52 7.80 -30.28
C ASP A 57 -1.36 7.28 -29.42
N ARG A 58 -0.27 6.87 -30.08
CA ARG A 58 0.94 6.38 -29.39
C ARG A 58 1.53 7.43 -28.44
N LYS A 59 1.51 8.71 -28.84
CA LYS A 59 1.95 9.84 -27.99
C LYS A 59 1.16 9.91 -26.68
N GLY A 60 -0.17 9.82 -26.75
CA GLY A 60 -1.02 9.77 -25.57
C GLY A 60 -0.69 8.56 -24.69
N MET A 61 -0.46 7.39 -25.28
CA MET A 61 -0.11 6.18 -24.55
C MET A 61 1.25 6.28 -23.82
N GLU A 62 2.26 6.85 -24.47
CA GLU A 62 3.57 7.13 -23.90
C GLU A 62 3.44 8.09 -22.69
N ALA A 63 2.74 9.21 -22.87
CA ALA A 63 2.50 10.18 -21.81
C ALA A 63 1.71 9.59 -20.62
N MET A 64 0.68 8.77 -20.87
CA MET A 64 -0.10 8.10 -19.83
C MET A 64 0.74 7.07 -19.04
N SER A 65 1.68 6.40 -19.71
CA SER A 65 2.60 5.45 -19.07
C SER A 65 3.52 6.17 -18.07
N VAL A 66 4.13 7.28 -18.49
CA VAL A 66 4.95 8.13 -17.61
C VAL A 66 4.11 8.69 -16.45
N ARG A 67 2.90 9.17 -16.76
CA ARG A 67 1.95 9.70 -15.76
C ARG A 67 1.70 8.67 -14.65
N LYS A 68 1.40 7.44 -15.03
CA LYS A 68 1.05 6.37 -14.11
C LYS A 68 2.19 6.04 -13.15
N ILE A 69 3.43 5.98 -13.66
CA ILE A 69 4.62 5.74 -12.83
C ILE A 69 4.81 6.90 -11.82
N LEU A 70 4.59 8.14 -12.23
CA LEU A 70 4.65 9.28 -11.30
C LEU A 70 3.53 9.26 -10.26
N GLU A 71 2.32 8.89 -10.67
CA GLU A 71 1.18 8.73 -9.76
C GLU A 71 1.45 7.65 -8.70
N SER A 72 2.09 6.52 -9.07
CA SER A 72 2.42 5.47 -8.11
C SER A 72 3.35 5.97 -7.00
N ILE A 73 4.41 6.71 -7.34
CA ILE A 73 5.34 7.33 -6.37
C ILE A 73 4.61 8.28 -5.42
N LEU A 74 3.71 9.12 -5.96
CA LEU A 74 3.00 10.12 -5.17
C LEU A 74 1.85 9.53 -4.33
N SER A 75 1.38 8.34 -4.69
CA SER A 75 0.30 7.62 -4.00
C SER A 75 0.77 6.74 -2.83
N VAL A 76 2.09 6.63 -2.62
CA VAL A 76 2.67 5.85 -1.51
C VAL A 76 2.19 6.41 -0.18
N ASN A 77 1.13 5.82 0.35
CA ASN A 77 0.58 6.14 1.65
C ASN A 77 1.48 5.52 2.72
N GLY A 78 2.05 6.36 3.58
CA GLY A 78 3.08 5.98 4.54
C GLY A 78 2.65 5.11 5.71
N SER A 79 1.43 4.55 5.72
CA SER A 79 0.91 3.77 6.84
C SER A 79 0.13 2.54 6.40
N SER A 80 0.54 1.38 6.90
CA SER A 80 -0.22 0.12 6.87
C SER A 80 -1.44 0.09 7.81
N GLY A 81 -1.74 1.22 8.49
CA GLY A 81 -2.75 1.33 9.54
C GLY A 81 -2.13 1.38 10.94
N TYR A 82 -0.95 0.77 11.12
CA TYR A 82 -0.23 0.71 12.39
C TYR A 82 0.73 1.90 12.62
N GLY A 83 1.20 2.55 11.54
CA GLY A 83 2.22 3.60 11.61
C GLY A 83 3.62 3.08 11.96
N PHE A 84 4.55 3.98 12.24
CA PHE A 84 5.89 3.64 12.72
C PHE A 84 5.81 2.88 14.07
N PRO A 85 6.63 1.83 14.32
CA PRO A 85 7.71 1.27 13.48
C PRO A 85 7.27 0.25 12.43
N PHE A 86 5.98 -0.10 12.38
CA PHE A 86 5.43 -1.15 11.51
C PHE A 86 5.26 -0.74 10.05
N SER A 87 5.38 0.56 9.77
CA SER A 87 5.35 1.15 8.44
C SER A 87 6.43 2.22 8.31
N LEU A 88 7.39 1.98 7.43
CA LEU A 88 8.53 2.86 7.19
C LEU A 88 8.25 3.76 5.98
N SER A 89 7.45 4.81 6.19
CA SER A 89 6.97 5.71 5.11
C SER A 89 8.09 6.24 4.20
N HIS A 90 9.21 6.67 4.77
CA HIS A 90 10.37 7.18 4.05
C HIS A 90 11.10 6.09 3.25
N LEU A 91 11.23 4.89 3.80
CA LEU A 91 11.83 3.75 3.10
C LEU A 91 10.93 3.31 1.94
N ASN A 92 9.63 3.18 2.17
CA ASN A 92 8.65 2.83 1.14
C ASN A 92 8.66 3.83 -0.02
N PHE A 93 8.77 5.12 0.30
CA PHE A 93 8.91 6.17 -0.70
C PHE A 93 10.22 6.02 -1.51
N TYR A 94 11.35 5.79 -0.85
CA TYR A 94 12.64 5.53 -1.50
C TYR A 94 12.59 4.31 -2.43
N LEU A 95 12.04 3.17 -1.95
CA LEU A 95 11.89 1.96 -2.76
C LEU A 95 11.00 2.20 -3.98
N SER A 96 9.92 2.97 -3.82
CA SER A 96 9.04 3.35 -4.93
C SER A 96 9.74 4.25 -5.94
N CYS A 97 10.64 5.14 -5.51
CA CYS A 97 11.50 5.92 -6.39
C CYS A 97 12.44 5.03 -7.19
N ARG A 98 13.09 4.03 -6.56
CA ARG A 98 13.99 3.09 -7.23
C ARG A 98 13.26 2.21 -8.25
N GLU A 99 12.07 1.73 -7.92
CA GLU A 99 11.24 0.96 -8.86
C GLU A 99 10.78 1.84 -10.04
N ALA A 100 10.38 3.08 -9.77
CA ALA A 100 9.99 4.01 -10.81
C ALA A 100 11.15 4.39 -11.74
N GLU A 101 12.35 4.61 -11.21
CA GLU A 101 13.56 4.85 -12.01
C GLU A 101 13.78 3.69 -12.99
N LYS A 102 13.71 2.44 -12.51
CA LYS A 102 13.83 1.26 -13.38
C LYS A 102 12.79 1.27 -14.50
N LYS A 103 11.51 1.44 -14.15
CA LYS A 103 10.41 1.46 -15.16
C LYS A 103 10.55 2.61 -16.16
N LEU A 104 11.00 3.78 -15.72
CA LEU A 104 11.25 4.93 -16.61
C LEU A 104 12.46 4.68 -17.51
N ASN A 105 13.51 4.05 -17.01
CA ASN A 105 14.67 3.67 -17.83
C ASN A 105 14.27 2.62 -18.89
N ASP A 106 13.47 1.63 -18.53
CA ASP A 106 12.95 0.63 -19.48
C ASP A 106 12.13 1.30 -20.60
N LEU A 107 11.33 2.32 -20.26
CA LEU A 107 10.57 3.11 -21.24
C LEU A 107 11.44 4.02 -22.12
N SER A 108 12.60 4.47 -21.64
CA SER A 108 13.44 5.45 -22.35
C SER A 108 13.88 4.99 -23.74
N GLY A 109 14.04 3.68 -23.95
CA GLY A 109 14.41 3.10 -25.25
C GLY A 109 13.26 2.93 -26.24
N ILE A 110 12.01 3.14 -25.81
CA ILE A 110 10.81 2.83 -26.59
C ILE A 110 10.01 4.08 -26.95
N ILE A 111 10.00 5.09 -26.07
CA ILE A 111 9.28 6.34 -26.30
C ILE A 111 9.87 7.05 -27.52
N LYS A 112 9.01 7.36 -28.50
CA LYS A 112 9.40 8.04 -29.74
C LYS A 112 9.05 9.53 -29.72
N ASP A 113 8.00 9.94 -28.99
CA ASP A 113 7.57 11.33 -28.96
C ASP A 113 8.50 12.23 -28.12
N GLY A 114 8.86 13.38 -28.69
CA GLY A 114 9.80 14.32 -28.07
C GLY A 114 9.27 14.96 -26.78
N ASP A 115 7.97 15.19 -26.64
CA ASP A 115 7.41 15.75 -25.40
C ASP A 115 7.34 14.69 -24.29
N SER A 116 6.96 13.47 -24.65
CA SER A 116 6.96 12.30 -23.76
C SER A 116 8.36 11.98 -23.25
N LEU A 117 9.38 12.08 -24.11
CA LEU A 117 10.79 11.98 -23.74
C LEU A 117 11.24 13.10 -22.79
N LYS A 118 10.76 14.34 -22.98
CA LYS A 118 11.03 15.44 -22.03
C LYS A 118 10.41 15.16 -20.67
N PHE A 119 9.18 14.65 -20.61
CA PHE A 119 8.54 14.28 -19.34
C PHE A 119 9.31 13.14 -18.64
N LEU A 120 9.70 12.12 -19.39
CA LEU A 120 10.46 10.97 -18.91
C LEU A 120 11.84 11.40 -18.38
N SER A 121 12.63 12.13 -19.16
CA SER A 121 13.96 12.59 -18.76
C SER A 121 13.91 13.52 -17.55
N THR A 122 12.90 14.40 -17.48
CA THR A 122 12.68 15.25 -16.31
C THR A 122 12.34 14.41 -15.07
N ALA A 123 11.50 13.38 -15.21
CA ALA A 123 11.17 12.49 -14.11
C ALA A 123 12.40 11.73 -13.59
N ILE A 124 13.18 11.12 -14.48
CA ILE A 124 14.41 10.40 -14.16
C ILE A 124 15.38 11.32 -13.43
N ASN A 125 15.72 12.47 -14.01
CA ASN A 125 16.66 13.43 -13.40
C ASN A 125 16.27 13.85 -11.98
N LYS A 126 14.96 14.00 -11.70
CA LYS A 126 14.49 14.32 -10.35
C LYS A 126 14.59 13.13 -9.40
N ILE A 127 14.25 11.92 -9.86
CA ILE A 127 14.31 10.70 -9.06
C ILE A 127 15.76 10.33 -8.72
N GLU A 128 16.69 10.52 -9.66
CA GLU A 128 18.12 10.26 -9.50
C GLU A 128 18.75 11.07 -8.38
N CYS A 129 18.25 12.27 -8.07
CA CYS A 129 18.70 13.05 -6.92
C CYS A 129 18.58 12.30 -5.58
N ILE A 130 17.69 11.31 -5.51
CA ILE A 130 17.49 10.44 -4.34
C ILE A 130 18.18 9.10 -4.54
N THR A 131 17.98 8.45 -5.69
CA THR A 131 18.44 7.07 -5.90
C THR A 131 19.94 6.95 -6.15
N LYS A 132 20.61 8.01 -6.61
CA LYS A 132 22.08 8.08 -6.74
C LYS A 132 22.76 8.79 -5.56
N ASN A 133 22.02 9.25 -4.55
CA ASN A 133 22.62 9.88 -3.39
C ASN A 133 23.18 8.82 -2.45
N ASN A 134 24.51 8.68 -2.43
CA ASN A 134 25.22 7.65 -1.66
C ASN A 134 24.76 7.55 -0.20
N LYS A 135 24.54 8.68 0.49
CA LYS A 135 24.10 8.67 1.90
C LYS A 135 22.69 8.11 2.05
N ILE A 136 21.78 8.51 1.16
CA ILE A 136 20.39 8.00 1.18
C ILE A 136 20.37 6.51 0.86
N VAL A 137 21.12 6.09 -0.17
CA VAL A 137 21.20 4.68 -0.58
C VAL A 137 21.74 3.82 0.57
N GLU A 138 22.83 4.26 1.20
CA GLU A 138 23.44 3.54 2.31
C GLU A 138 22.49 3.43 3.51
N THR A 139 21.89 4.54 3.95
CA THR A 139 20.94 4.54 5.07
C THR A 139 19.68 3.72 4.75
N ALA A 140 19.15 3.84 3.54
CA ALA A 140 17.98 3.05 3.12
C ALA A 140 18.30 1.55 3.05
N SER A 141 19.50 1.17 2.59
CA SER A 141 19.95 -0.23 2.57
C SER A 141 20.05 -0.78 3.99
N LYS A 142 20.76 -0.09 4.89
CA LYS A 142 20.89 -0.50 6.31
C LYS A 142 19.52 -0.63 6.99
N LEU A 143 18.64 0.36 6.77
CA LEU A 143 17.29 0.36 7.31
C LEU A 143 16.44 -0.80 6.74
N SER A 144 16.60 -1.13 5.46
CA SER A 144 15.93 -2.26 4.82
C SER A 144 16.38 -3.59 5.43
N ASP A 145 17.69 -3.78 5.63
CA ASP A 145 18.26 -5.00 6.21
C ASP A 145 17.76 -5.22 7.64
N ILE A 146 17.73 -4.17 8.45
CA ILE A 146 17.26 -4.24 9.84
C ILE A 146 15.74 -4.43 9.88
N ASN A 147 14.99 -3.77 8.99
CA ASN A 147 13.55 -3.97 8.88
C ASN A 147 13.22 -5.43 8.52
N MET A 148 14.03 -6.10 7.69
CA MET A 148 13.84 -7.52 7.38
C MET A 148 13.90 -8.38 8.66
N LEU A 149 14.88 -8.16 9.54
CA LEU A 149 14.97 -8.86 10.82
C LEU A 149 13.75 -8.56 11.71
N PHE A 150 13.33 -7.29 11.76
CA PHE A 150 12.12 -6.91 12.50
C PHE A 150 10.85 -7.58 11.97
N GLN A 151 10.68 -7.69 10.65
CA GLN A 151 9.52 -8.37 10.05
C GLN A 151 9.51 -9.87 10.37
N LYS A 152 10.66 -10.55 10.44
CA LYS A 152 10.71 -11.97 10.84
C LYS A 152 10.08 -12.19 12.22
N ILE A 153 10.41 -11.34 13.20
CA ILE A 153 9.83 -11.42 14.53
C ILE A 153 8.38 -10.97 14.56
N ARG A 154 8.03 -9.89 13.85
CA ARG A 154 6.63 -9.48 13.70
C ARG A 154 5.75 -10.64 13.20
N ASN A 155 6.24 -11.39 12.23
CA ASN A 155 5.55 -12.55 11.67
C ASN A 155 5.46 -13.70 12.67
N ALA A 156 6.49 -13.93 13.50
CA ALA A 156 6.46 -14.90 14.59
C ALA A 156 5.34 -14.58 15.60
N PHE A 157 5.16 -13.30 15.92
CA PHE A 157 4.04 -12.78 16.73
C PHE A 157 2.68 -12.74 16.00
N ARG A 158 2.59 -13.28 14.77
CA ARG A 158 1.39 -13.31 13.91
C ARG A 158 0.74 -11.93 13.71
N MET A 159 1.52 -10.86 13.77
CA MET A 159 0.99 -9.51 13.61
C MET A 159 0.83 -9.19 12.12
N PRO A 160 -0.39 -8.98 11.60
CA PRO A 160 -0.63 -8.81 10.17
C PRO A 160 0.05 -7.56 9.61
N GLU A 161 0.44 -7.61 8.34
CA GLU A 161 1.11 -6.49 7.65
C GLU A 161 0.25 -5.24 7.60
N LYS A 162 -1.04 -5.42 7.33
CA LYS A 162 -2.08 -4.40 7.28
C LYS A 162 -3.17 -4.74 8.28
N GLY A 163 -3.64 -3.73 9.01
CA GLY A 163 -4.66 -3.93 10.02
C GLY A 163 -4.75 -2.74 10.95
N ASN A 164 -5.53 -2.91 12.00
CA ASN A 164 -5.65 -1.95 13.08
C ASN A 164 -5.06 -2.53 14.36
N LEU A 165 -4.60 -1.64 15.26
CA LEU A 165 -4.24 -1.99 16.64
C LEU A 165 -5.39 -2.62 17.45
N SER A 166 -6.57 -2.72 16.86
CA SER A 166 -7.82 -3.21 17.45
C SER A 166 -8.15 -4.63 17.00
N ASP A 167 -7.38 -5.20 16.08
CA ASP A 167 -7.65 -6.53 15.55
C ASP A 167 -7.23 -7.56 16.61
N ILE A 168 -8.12 -8.50 16.91
CA ILE A 168 -7.88 -9.56 17.89
C ILE A 168 -6.92 -10.56 17.26
N ILE A 169 -5.80 -10.78 17.93
CA ILE A 169 -4.88 -11.88 17.62
C ILE A 169 -5.18 -12.94 18.68
N GLU A 170 -5.62 -14.13 18.27
CA GLU A 170 -5.80 -15.25 19.17
C GLU A 170 -4.43 -15.64 19.75
N ASP A 171 -4.30 -15.58 21.07
CA ASP A 171 -3.15 -16.11 21.79
C ASP A 171 -3.30 -17.63 21.87
N ASP A 172 -2.32 -18.34 21.35
CA ASP A 172 -2.20 -19.79 21.41
C ASP A 172 -0.73 -20.13 21.69
N ASP A 173 -0.47 -21.23 22.40
CA ASP A 173 0.86 -21.66 22.85
C ASP A 173 1.86 -21.78 21.68
N SER A 174 1.35 -21.95 20.46
CA SER A 174 2.11 -21.95 19.20
C SER A 174 2.87 -20.63 18.90
N ILE A 175 2.49 -19.48 19.48
CA ILE A 175 3.20 -18.21 19.23
C ILE A 175 4.58 -18.21 19.89
N GLN A 176 4.68 -18.75 21.11
CA GLN A 176 5.95 -18.81 21.82
C GLN A 176 6.96 -19.69 21.07
N GLU A 177 6.53 -20.87 20.61
CA GLU A 177 7.36 -21.80 19.83
C GLU A 177 7.89 -21.15 18.54
N LYS A 178 7.03 -20.42 17.81
CA LYS A 178 7.45 -19.70 16.59
C LYS A 178 8.47 -18.61 16.86
N CYS A 179 8.30 -17.86 17.95
CA CYS A 179 9.26 -16.84 18.37
C CYS A 179 10.60 -17.45 18.79
N ASP A 180 10.59 -18.61 19.46
CA ASP A 180 11.79 -19.36 19.81
C ASP A 180 12.53 -19.87 18.57
N ILE A 181 11.82 -20.42 17.57
CA ILE A 181 12.41 -20.84 16.29
C ILE A 181 13.07 -19.65 15.58
N VAL A 182 12.37 -18.52 15.43
CA VAL A 182 12.91 -17.34 14.75
C VAL A 182 14.12 -16.76 15.49
N THR A 183 14.09 -16.79 16.82
CA THR A 183 15.23 -16.32 17.63
C THR A 183 16.43 -17.26 17.50
N GLY A 184 16.21 -18.57 17.51
CA GLY A 184 17.26 -19.58 17.26
C GLY A 184 17.86 -19.47 15.86
N GLU A 185 17.04 -19.20 14.84
CA GLU A 185 17.54 -18.88 13.49
C GLU A 185 18.43 -17.64 13.48
N MET A 186 18.06 -16.59 14.23
CA MET A 186 18.88 -15.38 14.35
C MET A 186 20.18 -15.64 15.10
N GLU A 187 20.19 -16.52 16.10
CA GLU A 187 21.40 -16.95 16.81
C GLU A 187 22.37 -17.67 15.87
N ILE A 188 21.88 -18.57 15.01
CA ILE A 188 22.68 -19.19 13.94
C ILE A 188 23.18 -18.11 12.97
N TYR A 189 22.34 -17.14 12.62
CA TYR A 189 22.69 -16.04 11.73
C TYR A 189 23.87 -15.20 12.25
N LEU A 190 24.04 -15.07 13.57
CA LEU A 190 25.19 -14.37 14.18
C LEU A 190 26.54 -15.06 13.95
N HIS A 191 26.55 -16.36 13.65
CA HIS A 191 27.78 -17.12 13.38
C HIS A 191 28.22 -17.06 11.90
N THR A 192 27.45 -16.40 11.05
CA THR A 192 27.77 -16.22 9.63
C THR A 192 28.43 -14.86 9.37
N ASN A 193 29.16 -14.72 8.26
CA ASN A 193 29.78 -13.44 7.90
C ASN A 193 28.71 -12.44 7.43
N ILE A 194 28.19 -11.65 8.37
CA ILE A 194 27.11 -10.68 8.13
C ILE A 194 27.59 -9.24 8.33
N PRO A 195 26.93 -8.25 7.70
CA PRO A 195 27.22 -6.85 7.94
C PRO A 195 27.04 -6.46 9.42
N ASN A 196 27.92 -5.59 9.92
CA ASN A 196 27.96 -5.21 11.34
C ASN A 196 26.64 -4.58 11.85
N HIS A 197 25.91 -3.84 11.01
CA HIS A 197 24.61 -3.27 11.38
C HIS A 197 23.54 -4.35 11.59
N MET A 198 23.56 -5.42 10.79
CA MET A 198 22.67 -6.57 10.96
C MET A 198 23.04 -7.38 12.21
N PHE A 199 24.34 -7.59 12.45
CA PHE A 199 24.82 -8.28 13.66
C PHE A 199 24.34 -7.57 14.92
N THR A 200 24.52 -6.26 14.99
CA THR A 200 24.12 -5.45 16.15
C THR A 200 22.61 -5.50 16.37
N ALA A 201 21.82 -5.38 15.29
CA ALA A 201 20.36 -5.47 15.37
C ALA A 201 19.86 -6.85 15.80
N ALA A 202 20.39 -7.93 15.20
CA ALA A 202 20.05 -9.31 15.55
C ALA A 202 20.40 -9.62 17.02
N LYS A 203 21.59 -9.22 17.47
CA LYS A 203 22.00 -9.37 18.87
C LYS A 203 21.05 -8.63 19.81
N HIS A 204 20.71 -7.38 19.49
CA HIS A 204 19.80 -6.57 20.31
C HIS A 204 18.41 -7.22 20.41
N ILE A 205 17.90 -7.71 19.29
CA ILE A 205 16.65 -8.47 19.20
C ILE A 205 16.66 -9.68 20.12
N ILE A 206 17.70 -10.53 20.03
CA ILE A 206 17.82 -11.77 20.81
C ILE A 206 17.86 -11.44 22.30
N THR A 207 18.69 -10.47 22.69
CA THR A 207 18.79 -10.03 24.09
C THR A 207 17.44 -9.52 24.62
N ARG A 208 16.77 -8.62 23.89
CA ARG A 208 15.46 -8.07 24.29
C ARG A 208 14.37 -9.12 24.39
N TYR A 209 14.38 -10.12 23.50
CA TYR A 209 13.44 -11.23 23.53
C TYR A 209 13.66 -12.08 24.79
N HIS A 210 14.89 -12.53 25.04
CA HIS A 210 15.22 -13.35 26.22
C HIS A 210 14.93 -12.63 27.55
N GLU A 211 15.24 -11.33 27.64
CA GLU A 211 14.93 -10.49 28.81
C GLU A 211 13.43 -10.43 29.14
N ARG A 212 12.58 -10.39 28.10
CA ARG A 212 11.13 -10.17 28.26
C ARG A 212 10.30 -11.43 28.04
N LYS A 213 10.89 -12.56 27.64
CA LYS A 213 10.20 -13.80 27.31
C LYS A 213 9.21 -14.22 28.41
N ALA A 214 9.67 -14.27 29.65
CA ALA A 214 8.83 -14.64 30.79
C ALA A 214 7.63 -13.69 31.00
N MET A 215 7.80 -12.39 30.72
CA MET A 215 6.71 -11.39 30.84
C MET A 215 5.77 -11.39 29.63
N LEU A 216 6.28 -11.74 28.44
CA LEU A 216 5.51 -11.77 27.20
C LEU A 216 4.50 -12.91 27.17
N PHE A 217 4.86 -14.03 27.79
CA PHE A 217 4.05 -15.26 27.85
C PHE A 217 3.70 -15.64 29.29
N ALA A 218 3.69 -14.67 30.21
CA ALA A 218 3.28 -14.91 31.59
C ALA A 218 1.82 -15.39 31.59
N ASN A 219 1.60 -16.65 31.96
CA ASN A 219 0.27 -17.20 32.08
C ASN A 219 -0.54 -16.38 33.09
N ASN A 220 -1.75 -16.00 32.68
CA ASN A 220 -2.77 -15.41 33.54
C ASN A 220 -3.85 -16.48 33.81
N PRO A 221 -3.54 -17.52 34.60
CA PRO A 221 -4.37 -18.71 34.74
C PRO A 221 -5.75 -18.42 35.35
N GLU A 222 -5.90 -17.32 36.07
CA GLU A 222 -7.14 -16.92 36.74
C GLU A 222 -7.97 -15.89 35.95
N HIS A 223 -7.50 -15.41 34.80
CA HIS A 223 -8.05 -14.23 34.11
C HIS A 223 -8.19 -12.97 35.01
N THR A 224 -7.53 -12.94 36.18
CA THR A 224 -7.68 -11.89 37.21
C THR A 224 -7.17 -10.53 36.73
N ILE A 225 -6.22 -10.53 35.80
CA ILE A 225 -5.82 -9.33 35.07
C ILE A 225 -6.55 -9.35 33.71
N PRO A 226 -7.74 -8.74 33.56
CA PRO A 226 -8.33 -8.59 32.24
C PRO A 226 -7.29 -7.89 31.38
N GLY A 227 -6.87 -8.52 30.28
CA GLY A 227 -5.83 -7.99 29.38
C GLY A 227 -6.10 -6.50 29.14
N THR A 228 -5.30 -5.66 29.81
CA THR A 228 -5.61 -4.26 30.13
C THR A 228 -6.65 -3.61 29.22
N ASN A 229 -7.88 -3.41 29.72
CA ASN A 229 -8.89 -2.49 29.19
C ASN A 229 -9.31 -2.62 27.70
N ASN A 230 -8.94 -3.70 26.99
CA ASN A 230 -8.99 -3.67 25.55
C ASN A 230 -10.43 -3.63 25.01
N ASN A 231 -11.41 -4.35 25.57
CA ASN A 231 -12.74 -4.43 24.96
C ASN A 231 -13.55 -3.14 25.05
N MET A 232 -13.64 -2.53 26.24
CA MET A 232 -14.36 -1.27 26.44
C MET A 232 -13.63 -0.11 25.75
N GLU A 233 -12.30 -0.05 25.86
CA GLU A 233 -11.54 0.99 25.18
C GLU A 233 -11.61 0.83 23.66
N GLN A 234 -11.54 -0.40 23.12
CA GLN A 234 -11.74 -0.67 21.70
C GLN A 234 -13.13 -0.28 21.23
N PHE A 235 -14.17 -0.60 22.01
CA PHE A 235 -15.55 -0.20 21.72
C PHE A 235 -15.66 1.32 21.59
N PHE A 236 -15.19 2.07 22.59
CA PHE A 236 -15.20 3.53 22.56
C PHE A 236 -14.29 4.11 21.46
N ARG A 237 -13.14 3.49 21.17
CA ARG A 237 -12.25 3.88 20.06
C ARG A 237 -12.91 3.66 18.69
N LYS A 238 -13.58 2.53 18.45
CA LYS A 238 -14.33 2.24 17.22
C LYS A 238 -15.48 3.23 17.04
N LEU A 239 -16.25 3.48 18.11
CA LEU A 239 -17.33 4.46 18.14
C LEU A 239 -16.82 5.87 17.79
N ARG A 240 -15.75 6.32 18.46
CA ARG A 240 -15.13 7.63 18.25
C ARG A 240 -14.59 7.81 16.83
N ARG A 241 -13.93 6.78 16.28
CA ARG A 241 -13.46 6.79 14.88
C ARG A 241 -14.61 6.90 13.88
N ASN A 242 -15.70 6.16 14.09
CA ASN A 242 -16.87 6.20 13.22
C ASN A 242 -17.55 7.57 13.23
N VAL A 243 -17.69 8.19 14.41
CA VAL A 243 -18.21 9.56 14.54
C VAL A 243 -17.31 10.56 13.82
N ARG A 244 -15.98 10.49 14.04
CA ARG A 244 -15.03 11.38 13.35
C ARG A 244 -15.07 11.24 11.83
N LYS A 245 -15.17 10.02 11.29
CA LYS A 245 -15.27 9.78 9.84
C LYS A 245 -16.54 10.36 9.23
N ARG A 246 -17.67 10.32 9.96
CA ARG A 246 -18.97 10.81 9.47
C ARG A 246 -19.12 12.32 9.62
N CYS A 247 -18.66 12.88 10.74
CA CYS A 247 -18.88 14.29 11.08
C CYS A 247 -17.69 15.21 10.71
N GLY A 248 -16.52 14.66 10.40
CA GLY A 248 -15.30 15.44 10.12
C GLY A 248 -14.68 16.14 11.34
N ASN A 249 -15.35 16.14 12.50
CA ASN A 249 -14.90 16.82 13.71
C ASN A 249 -13.95 15.95 14.55
N ILE A 250 -12.85 16.56 15.02
CA ILE A 250 -11.84 15.93 15.88
C ILE A 250 -12.30 15.90 17.35
N ALA A 251 -13.11 16.89 17.76
CA ALA A 251 -13.69 17.00 19.10
C ALA A 251 -15.04 16.28 19.18
N THR A 252 -15.00 14.95 19.19
CA THR A 252 -16.20 14.09 19.25
C THR A 252 -16.78 13.93 20.66
N GLY A 253 -16.18 14.56 21.67
CA GLY A 253 -16.54 14.38 23.09
C GLY A 253 -18.00 14.70 23.38
N ASN A 254 -18.49 15.86 22.91
CA ASN A 254 -19.89 16.27 23.12
C ASN A 254 -20.89 15.34 22.42
N ILE A 255 -20.59 14.87 21.20
CA ILE A 255 -21.47 13.94 20.46
C ILE A 255 -21.54 12.59 21.18
N LEU A 256 -20.41 12.09 21.68
CA LEU A 256 -20.36 10.84 22.44
C LEU A 256 -21.09 10.96 23.78
N ALA A 257 -21.02 12.12 24.44
CA ALA A 257 -21.74 12.38 25.68
C ALA A 257 -23.27 12.51 25.47
N GLN A 258 -23.70 13.20 24.41
CA GLN A 258 -25.12 13.46 24.14
C GLN A 258 -25.83 12.31 23.41
N SER A 259 -25.11 11.54 22.59
CA SER A 259 -25.71 10.53 21.70
C SER A 259 -25.02 9.17 21.77
N GLY A 260 -24.16 8.94 22.78
CA GLY A 260 -23.38 7.72 22.92
C GLY A 260 -24.24 6.45 22.95
N VAL A 261 -25.39 6.48 23.61
CA VAL A 261 -26.34 5.35 23.68
C VAL A 261 -26.93 5.05 22.30
N SER A 262 -27.41 6.07 21.57
CA SER A 262 -27.94 5.88 20.22
C SER A 262 -26.88 5.38 19.24
N LEU A 263 -25.63 5.84 19.36
CA LEU A 263 -24.51 5.38 18.55
C LEU A 263 -24.09 3.94 18.89
N ALA A 264 -24.21 3.52 20.16
CA ALA A 264 -24.00 2.15 20.58
C ALA A 264 -25.06 1.21 19.94
N ILE A 265 -26.32 1.64 19.85
CA ILE A 265 -27.38 0.88 19.18
C ILE A 265 -27.04 0.66 17.70
N PHE A 266 -26.44 1.64 17.01
CA PHE A 266 -25.98 1.45 15.64
C PHE A 266 -24.85 0.40 15.49
N GLN A 267 -24.10 0.08 16.55
CA GLN A 267 -23.15 -1.05 16.50
C GLN A 267 -23.86 -2.40 16.49
N ASN A 268 -25.09 -2.49 17.02
CA ASN A 268 -25.88 -3.71 16.96
C ASN A 268 -26.30 -4.08 15.53
N MET A 269 -26.16 -3.17 14.56
CA MET A 269 -26.32 -3.50 13.13
C MET A 269 -25.29 -4.51 12.63
N ASP A 270 -24.18 -4.73 13.35
CA ASP A 270 -23.21 -5.80 13.04
C ASP A 270 -23.73 -7.18 13.50
N ASN A 271 -24.81 -7.25 14.30
CA ASN A 271 -25.42 -8.50 14.77
C ASN A 271 -26.54 -8.96 13.80
N PRO A 272 -26.41 -10.12 13.14
CA PRO A 272 -27.40 -10.62 12.17
C PRO A 272 -28.81 -10.77 12.73
N GLU A 273 -28.94 -11.19 13.99
CA GLU A 273 -30.25 -11.35 14.64
C GLU A 273 -30.89 -9.99 14.94
N TYR A 274 -30.11 -8.99 15.35
CA TYR A 274 -30.61 -7.62 15.52
C TYR A 274 -31.08 -7.03 14.19
N VAL A 275 -30.31 -7.22 13.11
CA VAL A 275 -30.69 -6.78 11.76
C VAL A 275 -31.97 -7.45 11.31
N LYS A 276 -32.12 -8.76 11.55
CA LYS A 276 -33.34 -9.51 11.23
C LYS A 276 -34.56 -9.04 12.01
N ILE A 277 -34.39 -8.67 13.29
CA ILE A 277 -35.47 -8.12 14.12
C ILE A 277 -35.90 -6.73 13.62
N VAL A 278 -34.94 -5.85 13.29
CA VAL A 278 -35.23 -4.44 12.95
C VAL A 278 -35.58 -4.24 11.46
N PHE A 279 -34.94 -4.95 10.54
CA PHE A 279 -35.09 -4.81 9.09
C PHE A 279 -35.82 -5.99 8.43
N GLY A 280 -36.16 -7.04 9.19
CA GLY A 280 -36.82 -8.23 8.68
C GLY A 280 -35.92 -9.05 7.76
N LYS A 281 -36.47 -9.52 6.63
CA LYS A 281 -35.73 -10.26 5.59
C LYS A 281 -35.09 -9.35 4.53
N GLN A 282 -35.26 -8.03 4.63
CA GLN A 282 -34.75 -7.09 3.63
C GLN A 282 -33.32 -6.68 3.97
N ASP A 283 -32.45 -6.67 2.97
CA ASP A 283 -31.07 -6.21 3.13
C ASP A 283 -31.02 -4.69 3.41
N ILE A 284 -30.14 -4.28 4.32
CA ILE A 284 -30.04 -2.90 4.83
C ILE A 284 -29.85 -1.89 3.67
N PRO A 285 -28.87 -2.08 2.76
CA PRO A 285 -28.73 -1.29 1.53
C PRO A 285 -30.00 -1.15 0.69
N SER A 286 -30.84 -2.18 0.62
CA SER A 286 -32.07 -2.16 -0.18
C SER A 286 -33.13 -1.27 0.45
N VAL A 287 -33.22 -1.26 1.78
CA VAL A 287 -34.10 -0.35 2.53
C VAL A 287 -33.65 1.11 2.36
N PHE A 288 -32.35 1.40 2.48
CA PHE A 288 -31.81 2.75 2.26
C PHE A 288 -31.79 3.18 0.79
N GLY A 289 -31.64 2.22 -0.14
CA GLY A 289 -31.62 2.44 -1.59
C GLY A 289 -32.95 2.95 -2.13
N LYS A 290 -34.07 2.58 -1.50
CA LYS A 290 -35.39 3.17 -1.78
C LYS A 290 -35.43 4.69 -1.60
N TYR A 291 -34.51 5.25 -0.82
CA TYR A 291 -34.46 6.68 -0.49
C TYR A 291 -33.34 7.46 -1.19
N ARG A 292 -32.51 6.83 -2.04
CA ARG A 292 -31.35 7.48 -2.69
C ARG A 292 -31.41 7.33 -4.21
N LYS A 293 -31.51 8.44 -4.96
CA LYS A 293 -31.34 8.42 -6.41
C LYS A 293 -29.88 8.07 -6.78
N PRO A 294 -29.62 7.14 -7.72
CA PRO A 294 -28.26 6.78 -8.08
C PRO A 294 -27.60 7.88 -8.93
N PHE A 295 -26.54 8.49 -8.39
CA PHE A 295 -25.60 9.33 -9.14
C PHE A 295 -24.44 8.43 -9.61
N LYS A 296 -24.56 7.82 -10.79
CA LYS A 296 -23.40 7.27 -11.51
C LYS A 296 -23.37 7.86 -12.91
N LYS A 297 -22.37 8.71 -13.17
CA LYS A 297 -22.04 9.12 -14.54
C LYS A 297 -21.44 7.91 -15.29
N PRO A 298 -21.77 7.68 -16.56
CA PRO A 298 -21.14 6.63 -17.37
C PRO A 298 -19.65 6.95 -17.57
N GLY A 299 -18.77 5.95 -17.40
CA GLY A 299 -17.33 6.06 -17.59
C GLY A 299 -16.55 4.86 -17.04
N MET A 300 -15.31 4.64 -17.51
CA MET A 300 -14.46 3.58 -16.97
C MET A 300 -14.14 3.80 -15.49
N THR A 301 -14.04 2.70 -14.73
CA THR A 301 -13.54 2.76 -13.36
C THR A 301 -12.04 3.03 -13.35
N LYS A 302 -11.53 3.70 -12.29
CA LYS A 302 -10.08 3.95 -12.12
C LYS A 302 -9.25 2.66 -12.21
N ASN A 303 -9.73 1.57 -11.64
CA ASN A 303 -9.06 0.28 -11.72
C ASN A 303 -8.97 -0.25 -13.16
N ARG A 304 -10.02 -0.07 -13.97
CA ARG A 304 -10.00 -0.46 -15.38
C ARG A 304 -9.02 0.39 -16.18
N ILE A 305 -9.03 1.72 -15.96
CA ILE A 305 -8.08 2.65 -16.59
C ILE A 305 -6.64 2.22 -16.30
N LEU A 306 -6.30 1.99 -15.03
CA LEU A 306 -4.94 1.59 -14.67
C LEU A 306 -4.53 0.26 -15.31
N LYS A 307 -5.42 -0.75 -15.35
CA LYS A 307 -5.15 -2.02 -16.00
C LYS A 307 -4.86 -1.86 -17.50
N LEU A 308 -5.70 -1.10 -18.20
CA LEU A 308 -5.51 -0.86 -19.64
C LEU A 308 -4.21 -0.11 -19.93
N ILE A 309 -3.79 0.78 -19.03
CA ILE A 309 -2.47 1.41 -19.14
C ILE A 309 -1.36 0.38 -18.96
N ASP A 310 -1.43 -0.53 -17.98
CA ASP A 310 -0.42 -1.61 -17.86
C ASP A 310 -0.34 -2.42 -19.15
N THR A 311 -1.49 -2.84 -19.67
CA THR A 311 -1.57 -3.61 -20.92
C THR A 311 -0.95 -2.85 -22.09
N GLY A 312 -1.30 -1.57 -22.28
CA GLY A 312 -0.70 -0.76 -23.35
C GLY A 312 0.80 -0.56 -23.15
N THR A 313 1.25 -0.35 -21.91
CA THR A 313 2.69 -0.21 -21.60
C THR A 313 3.45 -1.51 -21.89
N GLU A 314 2.92 -2.67 -21.49
CA GLU A 314 3.51 -3.98 -21.80
C GLU A 314 3.54 -4.26 -23.30
N MET A 315 2.47 -3.92 -24.03
CA MET A 315 2.44 -4.06 -25.48
C MET A 315 3.52 -3.20 -26.16
N MET A 316 3.75 -1.97 -25.67
CA MET A 316 4.84 -1.11 -26.13
C MET A 316 6.23 -1.69 -25.80
N LEU A 317 6.42 -2.23 -24.60
CA LEU A 317 7.69 -2.86 -24.18
C LEU A 317 8.05 -4.07 -25.06
N ASN A 318 7.05 -4.80 -25.54
CA ASN A 318 7.23 -5.99 -26.39
C ASN A 318 7.18 -5.68 -27.91
N ASP A 319 7.16 -4.40 -28.31
CA ASP A 319 6.96 -3.95 -29.70
C ASP A 319 5.75 -4.59 -30.41
N SER A 320 4.70 -4.86 -29.62
CA SER A 320 3.49 -5.59 -30.03
C SER A 320 2.24 -4.71 -30.08
N LEU A 321 2.41 -3.39 -29.89
CA LEU A 321 1.33 -2.41 -29.99
C LEU A 321 1.28 -1.86 -31.42
N PRO A 322 0.37 -2.34 -32.28
CA PRO A 322 0.23 -1.81 -33.63
C PRO A 322 -0.42 -0.42 -33.58
N ASP A 323 0.07 0.48 -34.44
CA ASP A 323 -0.45 1.84 -34.58
C ASP A 323 -1.73 1.88 -35.44
N THR A 324 -2.22 0.71 -35.90
CA THR A 324 -3.40 0.58 -36.75
C THR A 324 -4.34 -0.53 -36.25
N PRO A 325 -5.66 -0.39 -36.46
CA PRO A 325 -6.63 -1.42 -36.10
C PRO A 325 -6.58 -2.66 -37.02
N TYR A 326 -5.82 -2.60 -38.12
CA TYR A 326 -5.73 -3.67 -39.11
C TYR A 326 -4.42 -4.42 -38.92
N ASN A 327 -4.49 -5.64 -38.38
CA ASN A 327 -3.42 -6.62 -38.53
C ASN A 327 -3.75 -7.56 -39.70
N ASP A 328 -2.74 -8.19 -40.30
CA ASP A 328 -2.93 -9.09 -41.45
C ASP A 328 -3.99 -10.17 -41.16
N LYS A 329 -4.03 -10.69 -39.93
CA LYS A 329 -5.03 -11.67 -39.47
C LYS A 329 -6.48 -11.14 -39.45
N LEU A 330 -6.69 -9.85 -39.21
CA LEU A 330 -8.01 -9.19 -39.23
C LEU A 330 -8.45 -8.89 -40.66
N MET A 331 -7.50 -8.53 -41.54
CA MET A 331 -7.76 -8.43 -42.98
C MET A 331 -8.08 -9.80 -43.59
N ASP A 332 -7.35 -10.85 -43.19
CA ASP A 332 -7.60 -12.23 -43.62
C ASP A 332 -8.99 -12.70 -43.15
N LYS A 333 -9.34 -12.48 -41.87
CA LYS A 333 -10.70 -12.78 -41.36
C LYS A 333 -11.80 -11.98 -42.05
N ALA A 334 -11.57 -10.70 -42.36
CA ALA A 334 -12.53 -9.87 -43.07
C ALA A 334 -12.70 -10.32 -44.54
N ASN A 335 -11.61 -10.78 -45.17
CA ASN A 335 -11.63 -11.37 -46.51
C ASN A 335 -12.32 -12.74 -46.51
N GLU A 336 -12.07 -13.59 -45.52
CA GLU A 336 -12.78 -14.86 -45.31
C GLU A 336 -14.30 -14.63 -45.14
N ALA A 337 -14.68 -13.68 -44.28
CA ALA A 337 -16.09 -13.32 -44.07
C ALA A 337 -16.77 -12.71 -45.32
N ARG A 338 -16.02 -12.00 -46.17
CA ARG A 338 -16.51 -11.55 -47.48
C ARG A 338 -16.66 -12.71 -48.47
N SER A 339 -15.72 -13.65 -48.48
CA SER A 339 -15.78 -14.82 -49.35
C SER A 339 -16.93 -15.78 -48.99
N MET A 340 -17.36 -15.82 -47.73
CA MET A 340 -18.50 -16.62 -47.28
C MET A 340 -19.87 -15.99 -47.55
N ASN A 341 -19.95 -14.68 -47.83
CA ASN A 341 -21.20 -13.99 -48.17
C ASN A 341 -21.44 -13.88 -49.69
N VAL A 342 -20.62 -14.55 -50.51
CA VAL A 342 -20.81 -14.67 -51.96
C VAL A 342 -21.19 -16.11 -52.28
N TYR A 343 -22.35 -16.56 -51.80
CA TYR A 343 -23.07 -17.74 -52.30
C TYR A 343 -24.58 -17.57 -52.10
#